data_AF-A0A1F9FZY3-F1
#
_entry.id   AF-A0A1F9FZY3-F1
#
_cell.length_a   1.000
_cell.length_b   1.000
_cell.length_c   1.000
_cell.angle_alpha   90.00
_cell.angle_beta   90.00
_cell.angle_gamma   90.00
#
_symmetry.space_group_name_H-M   'P 1'
#
loop_
_entity.id
_entity.type
_entity.pdbx_description
1 polymer ?
#
loop_
_entity_poly.entity_id
_entity_poly.type
_entity_poly.pdbx_seq_one_letter_code
_entity_poly.pdbx_strand_id
1 'polypeptide(L)'
;MSKWVIVLVAVGAFVAGNATGFLAGVSSVSAGRSFIEDMVTTEQPADIEKQLRIERPGFELSYPGNWRIDDKDEDYDPDRLFSIESPGSASVTISVMPVVADLDDVMETQREVHRKLMPAPAATTTLVHWGAFDGKGMRMEGRIFGMKGTITAFAATSDGRTLMIVSQVFDDDRASVVPGLELIERTLKLR
;
A
#
# COMPACT_ATOMS: atom_id res chain seq x y z
N MET A 1 7.52 -25.67 6.98
CA MET A 1 7.49 -24.20 6.94
C MET A 1 8.57 -23.67 7.85
N SER A 2 9.48 -22.83 7.34
CA SER A 2 10.47 -22.15 8.19
C SER A 2 9.76 -21.08 9.03
N LYS A 3 10.31 -20.73 10.21
CA LYS A 3 9.75 -19.67 11.05
C LYS A 3 9.62 -18.33 10.32
N TRP A 4 10.49 -18.08 9.33
CA TRP A 4 10.47 -16.86 8.53
C TRP A 4 9.33 -16.81 7.50
N VAL A 5 8.94 -17.97 6.96
CA VAL A 5 7.76 -18.09 6.10
C VAL A 5 6.49 -17.75 6.89
N ILE A 6 6.42 -18.14 8.16
CA ILE A 6 5.27 -17.81 9.04
C ILE A 6 5.20 -16.30 9.33
N VAL A 7 6.34 -15.65 9.55
CA VAL A 7 6.40 -14.19 9.77
C VAL A 7 6.02 -13.42 8.50
N LEU A 8 6.50 -13.83 7.32
CA LEU A 8 6.16 -13.20 6.05
C LEU A 8 4.68 -13.40 5.67
N VAL A 9 4.14 -14.59 5.92
CA VAL A 9 2.70 -14.87 5.72
C VAL A 9 1.85 -14.05 6.71
N ALA A 10 2.29 -13.91 7.97
CA ALA A 10 1.61 -13.07 8.94
C ALA A 10 1.61 -11.61 8.49
N VAL A 11 2.76 -11.02 8.16
CA VAL A 11 2.86 -9.62 7.69
C VAL A 11 2.09 -9.40 6.39
N GLY A 12 2.16 -10.34 5.43
CA GLY A 12 1.45 -10.24 4.16
C GLY A 12 -0.07 -10.35 4.30
N ALA A 13 -0.56 -11.26 5.14
CA ALA A 13 -1.99 -11.36 5.47
C ALA A 13 -2.50 -10.14 6.26
N PHE A 14 -1.60 -9.46 6.99
CA PHE A 14 -1.94 -8.34 7.86
C PHE A 14 -2.01 -7.00 7.11
N VAL A 15 -1.05 -6.73 6.22
CA VAL A 15 -1.01 -5.51 5.38
C VAL A 15 -2.27 -5.35 4.52
N ALA A 16 -2.85 -6.45 4.06
CA ALA A 16 -4.13 -6.43 3.36
C ALA A 16 -5.32 -6.87 4.22
N GLY A 17 -5.13 -7.07 5.53
CA GLY A 17 -6.18 -7.47 6.46
C GLY A 17 -6.95 -6.27 7.01
N ASN A 18 -6.29 -5.16 7.32
CA ASN A 18 -6.94 -4.07 8.07
C ASN A 18 -7.66 -3.03 7.20
N ALA A 19 -6.98 -2.37 6.25
CA ALA A 19 -7.65 -1.41 5.35
C ALA A 19 -8.73 -2.10 4.50
N THR A 20 -8.36 -3.25 3.95
CA THR A 20 -9.26 -4.10 3.19
C THR A 20 -10.34 -4.77 4.04
N GLY A 21 -10.04 -5.26 5.25
CA GLY A 21 -11.00 -5.96 6.09
C GLY A 21 -12.07 -5.02 6.65
N PHE A 22 -11.68 -3.78 6.96
CA PHE A 22 -12.62 -2.70 7.26
C PHE A 22 -13.53 -2.40 6.07
N LEU A 23 -12.96 -2.16 4.87
CA LEU A 23 -13.76 -1.89 3.66
C LEU A 23 -14.60 -3.10 3.21
N ALA A 24 -14.12 -4.34 3.41
CA ALA A 24 -14.85 -5.57 3.12
C ALA A 24 -16.03 -5.76 4.08
N GLY A 25 -15.83 -5.53 5.37
CA GLY A 25 -16.89 -5.57 6.38
C GLY A 25 -17.97 -4.53 6.10
N VAL A 26 -17.57 -3.30 5.79
CA VAL A 26 -18.47 -2.18 5.48
C VAL A 26 -19.21 -2.41 4.15
N SER A 27 -18.55 -2.90 3.10
CA SER A 27 -19.19 -3.16 1.79
C SER A 27 -20.30 -4.24 1.80
N SER A 28 -20.34 -5.09 2.84
CA SER A 28 -21.33 -6.17 2.97
C SER A 28 -22.73 -5.70 3.39
N VAL A 29 -22.88 -4.42 3.75
CA VAL A 29 -24.15 -3.77 4.12
C VAL A 29 -24.39 -2.56 3.22
N SER A 30 -25.66 -2.31 2.83
CA SER A 30 -26.03 -1.24 1.89
C SER A 30 -25.57 0.15 2.35
N ALA A 31 -25.62 0.43 3.65
CA ALA A 31 -25.10 1.68 4.24
C ALA A 31 -23.59 1.83 4.07
N GLY A 32 -22.84 0.73 4.06
CA GLY A 32 -21.40 0.79 3.90
C GLY A 32 -20.95 0.93 2.45
N ARG A 33 -21.76 0.50 1.48
CA ARG A 33 -21.49 0.83 0.07
C ARG A 33 -21.58 2.34 -0.18
N SER A 34 -22.59 3.02 0.37
CA SER A 34 -22.71 4.48 0.28
C SER A 34 -21.57 5.20 1.01
N PHE A 35 -21.14 4.69 2.16
CA PHE A 35 -19.96 5.22 2.87
C PHE A 35 -18.68 5.16 2.01
N ILE A 36 -18.47 4.06 1.28
CA ILE A 36 -17.31 3.93 0.40
C ILE A 36 -17.44 4.83 -0.84
N GLU A 37 -18.64 4.94 -1.43
CA GLU A 37 -18.91 5.88 -2.53
C GLU A 37 -18.71 7.35 -2.08
N ASP A 38 -19.10 7.70 -0.85
CA ASP A 38 -18.87 9.02 -0.26
C ASP A 38 -17.37 9.30 -0.01
N MET A 39 -16.59 8.30 0.41
CA MET A 39 -15.13 8.44 0.56
C MET A 39 -14.43 8.71 -0.78
N VAL A 40 -14.85 8.04 -1.85
CA VAL A 40 -14.33 8.30 -3.20
C VAL A 40 -14.72 9.70 -3.66
N THR A 41 -15.95 10.14 -3.45
CA THR A 41 -16.40 11.46 -3.93
C THR A 41 -15.86 12.66 -3.15
N THR A 42 -15.17 12.44 -2.02
CA THR A 42 -14.64 13.51 -1.15
C THR A 42 -13.12 13.66 -1.19
N GLU A 43 -12.44 12.96 -2.11
CA GLU A 43 -10.99 13.03 -2.27
C GLU A 43 -10.50 14.45 -2.59
N GLN A 44 -9.38 14.83 -1.96
CA GLN A 44 -8.74 16.12 -2.21
C GLN A 44 -7.43 15.92 -3.00
N PRO A 45 -7.08 16.84 -3.91
CA PRO A 45 -5.77 16.82 -4.55
C PRO A 45 -4.65 16.78 -3.52
N ALA A 46 -3.64 15.94 -3.75
CA ALA A 46 -2.47 15.83 -2.89
C ALA A 46 -1.74 17.19 -2.80
N ASP A 47 -1.54 17.70 -1.58
CA ASP A 47 -0.78 18.93 -1.32
C ASP A 47 0.72 18.64 -1.36
N ILE A 48 1.25 18.52 -2.59
CA ILE A 48 2.68 18.26 -2.84
C ILE A 48 3.57 19.50 -2.69
N GLU A 49 2.99 20.68 -2.45
CA GLU A 49 3.75 21.90 -2.18
C GLU A 49 4.06 22.04 -0.68
N LYS A 50 3.16 21.56 0.19
CA LYS A 50 3.36 21.53 1.66
C LYS A 50 3.73 20.15 2.16
N GLN A 51 4.77 19.56 1.58
CA GLN A 51 5.21 18.20 1.90
C GLN A 51 5.57 18.05 3.37
N LEU A 52 5.15 16.94 3.96
CA LEU A 52 5.62 16.47 5.27
C LEU A 52 6.72 15.44 5.07
N ARG A 53 7.58 15.27 6.08
CA ARG A 53 8.74 14.36 5.99
C ARG A 53 8.77 13.41 7.16
N ILE A 54 9.06 12.14 6.86
CA ILE A 54 9.42 11.12 7.83
C ILE A 54 10.93 10.94 7.76
N GLU A 55 11.60 11.14 8.89
CA GLU A 55 13.01 10.78 9.08
C GLU A 55 13.10 9.74 10.19
N ARG A 56 13.66 8.57 9.87
CA ARG A 56 13.93 7.47 10.80
C ARG A 56 15.37 6.99 10.63
N PRO A 57 15.91 6.20 11.58
CA PRO A 57 17.24 5.63 11.43
C PRO A 57 17.36 4.75 10.17
N GLY A 58 16.33 3.98 9.82
CA GLY A 58 16.37 3.02 8.72
C GLY A 58 15.84 3.50 7.37
N PHE A 59 15.14 4.63 7.33
CA PHE A 59 14.60 5.19 6.10
C PHE A 59 14.24 6.68 6.22
N GLU A 60 14.06 7.32 5.07
CA GLU A 60 13.46 8.64 4.96
C GLU A 60 12.47 8.67 3.80
N LEU A 61 11.41 9.48 3.89
CA LEU A 61 10.52 9.79 2.77
C LEU A 61 9.80 11.12 3.00
N SER A 62 9.25 11.69 1.94
CA SER A 62 8.30 12.80 1.99
C SER A 62 6.92 12.36 1.49
N TYR A 63 5.86 12.99 1.99
CA TYR A 63 4.47 12.69 1.64
C TYR A 63 3.63 13.98 1.61
N PRO A 64 2.44 13.98 0.99
CA PRO A 64 1.63 15.19 0.85
C PRO A 64 1.19 15.79 2.19
N GLY A 65 1.07 17.11 2.25
CA GLY A 65 0.76 17.84 3.49
C GLY A 65 -0.62 17.62 4.06
N ASN A 66 -1.57 17.21 3.22
CA ASN A 66 -2.93 16.88 3.60
C ASN A 66 -3.17 15.37 3.81
N TRP A 67 -2.14 14.54 3.68
CA TRP A 67 -2.23 13.11 3.95
C TRP A 67 -1.84 12.83 5.41
N ARG A 68 -2.32 11.71 5.96
CA ARG A 68 -2.10 11.34 7.36
C ARG A 68 -1.43 9.98 7.46
N ILE A 69 -0.66 9.79 8.53
CA ILE A 69 -0.21 8.45 8.92
C ILE A 69 -1.31 7.84 9.78
N ASP A 70 -1.71 6.62 9.48
CA ASP A 70 -2.59 5.86 10.38
C ASP A 70 -1.75 5.32 11.55
N ASP A 71 -1.76 6.05 12.66
CA ASP A 71 -1.08 5.72 13.92
C ASP A 71 -2.01 5.01 14.93
N LYS A 72 -3.20 4.58 14.48
CA LYS A 72 -4.21 3.91 15.30
C LYS A 72 -4.34 2.43 14.98
N ASP A 73 -3.75 1.96 13.88
CA ASP A 73 -3.64 0.53 13.59
C ASP A 73 -2.85 -0.19 14.70
N GLU A 74 -3.30 -1.38 15.08
CA GLU A 74 -2.69 -2.18 16.15
C GLU A 74 -1.24 -2.56 15.83
N ASP A 75 -0.91 -2.69 14.55
CA ASP A 75 0.41 -3.10 14.07
C ASP A 75 1.22 -1.94 13.53
N TYR A 76 0.78 -0.70 13.81
CA TYR A 76 1.57 0.48 13.55
C TYR A 76 2.91 0.39 14.29
N ASP A 77 3.97 0.33 13.50
CA ASP A 77 5.35 0.46 13.92
C ASP A 77 5.99 1.61 13.10
N PRO A 78 6.28 2.77 13.72
CA PRO A 78 6.82 3.93 13.02
C PRO A 78 8.18 3.68 12.35
N ASP A 79 8.87 2.58 12.70
CA ASP A 79 10.16 2.18 12.16
C ASP A 79 10.05 0.99 11.18
N ARG A 80 8.89 0.32 11.08
CA ARG A 80 8.77 -0.95 10.34
C ARG A 80 7.48 -1.19 9.57
N LEU A 81 6.34 -0.66 9.99
CA LEU A 81 5.05 -0.90 9.36
C LEU A 81 4.11 0.28 9.61
N PHE A 82 3.82 1.04 8.56
CA PHE A 82 2.91 2.17 8.67
C PHE A 82 2.20 2.40 7.33
N SER A 83 1.04 3.04 7.40
CA SER A 83 0.25 3.44 6.24
C SER A 83 0.14 4.94 6.18
N ILE A 84 0.23 5.50 4.97
CA ILE A 84 -0.07 6.90 4.69
C ILE A 84 -1.37 6.92 3.88
N GLU A 85 -2.37 7.62 4.40
CA GLU A 85 -3.71 7.72 3.83
C GLU A 85 -3.94 9.12 3.27
N SER A 86 -4.53 9.16 2.09
CA SER A 86 -5.14 10.37 1.53
C SER A 86 -6.38 10.79 2.35
N PRO A 87 -6.87 12.04 2.18
CA PRO A 87 -8.13 12.46 2.78
C PRO A 87 -9.34 11.61 2.39
N GLY A 88 -9.31 11.01 1.20
CA GLY A 88 -10.36 10.14 0.67
C GLY A 88 -10.00 8.66 0.74
N SER A 89 -9.76 8.06 -0.41
CA SER A 89 -9.89 6.61 -0.63
C SER A 89 -8.57 5.89 -0.91
N ALA A 90 -7.50 6.65 -1.16
CA ALA A 90 -6.19 6.09 -1.48
C ALA A 90 -5.28 5.94 -0.26
N SER A 91 -4.43 4.92 -0.33
CA SER A 91 -3.46 4.63 0.72
C SER A 91 -2.18 4.01 0.15
N VAL A 92 -1.09 4.13 0.91
CA VAL A 92 0.14 3.38 0.70
C VAL A 92 0.66 2.86 2.04
N THR A 93 0.83 1.56 2.13
CA THR A 93 1.45 0.87 3.26
C THR A 93 2.89 0.55 2.93
N ILE A 94 3.78 0.87 3.86
CA ILE A 94 5.21 0.64 3.76
C ILE A 94 5.63 -0.29 4.90
N SER A 95 6.34 -1.36 4.56
CA SER A 95 6.96 -2.25 5.53
C SER A 95 8.46 -2.38 5.29
N VAL A 96 9.25 -2.21 6.36
CA VAL A 96 10.70 -2.37 6.36
C VAL A 96 11.06 -3.49 7.35
N MET A 97 11.45 -4.63 6.82
CA MET A 97 11.78 -5.81 7.61
C MET A 97 13.30 -5.97 7.76
N PRO A 98 13.82 -6.28 8.97
CA PRO A 98 15.25 -6.44 9.24
C PRO A 98 15.79 -7.80 8.79
N VAL A 99 15.31 -8.31 7.65
CA VAL A 99 15.70 -9.57 7.04
C VAL A 99 15.69 -9.44 5.51
N VAL A 100 16.51 -10.22 4.82
CA VAL A 100 16.44 -10.41 3.37
C VAL A 100 15.50 -11.59 3.10
N ALA A 101 14.33 -11.30 2.55
CA ALA A 101 13.34 -12.31 2.16
C ALA A 101 13.55 -12.74 0.69
N ASP A 102 13.03 -13.92 0.35
CA ASP A 102 12.87 -14.30 -1.05
C ASP A 102 11.73 -13.48 -1.67
N LEU A 103 12.04 -12.69 -2.70
CA LEU A 103 11.08 -11.82 -3.35
C LEU A 103 9.97 -12.59 -4.08
N ASP A 104 10.19 -13.83 -4.51
CA ASP A 104 9.13 -14.65 -5.12
C ASP A 104 8.11 -15.09 -4.07
N ASP A 105 8.57 -15.55 -2.90
CA ASP A 105 7.68 -15.94 -1.79
C ASP A 105 6.86 -14.74 -1.28
N VAL A 106 7.53 -13.60 -1.17
CA VAL A 106 6.93 -12.32 -0.77
C VAL A 106 5.83 -11.91 -1.76
N MET A 107 6.12 -11.96 -3.07
CA MET A 107 5.14 -11.57 -4.10
C MET A 107 4.02 -12.60 -4.29
N GLU A 108 4.27 -13.89 -4.08
CA GLU A 108 3.20 -14.89 -4.07
C GLU A 108 2.23 -14.65 -2.91
N THR A 109 2.76 -14.35 -1.71
CA THR A 109 1.92 -13.98 -0.56
C THR A 109 1.02 -12.78 -0.89
N GLN A 110 1.59 -11.71 -1.49
CA GLN A 110 0.80 -10.55 -1.89
C GLN A 110 -0.23 -10.89 -2.97
N ARG A 111 0.09 -11.79 -3.90
CA ARG A 111 -0.85 -12.25 -4.94
C ARG A 111 -2.02 -13.01 -4.34
N GLU A 112 -1.77 -13.94 -3.43
CA GLU A 112 -2.83 -14.73 -2.77
C GLU A 112 -3.77 -13.83 -1.98
N VAL A 113 -3.19 -12.90 -1.25
CA VAL A 113 -3.90 -11.94 -0.42
C VAL A 113 -4.80 -11.05 -1.27
N HIS A 114 -4.27 -10.43 -2.33
CA HIS A 114 -5.04 -9.52 -3.16
C HIS A 114 -5.98 -10.23 -4.14
N ARG A 115 -5.77 -11.51 -4.46
CA ARG A 115 -6.72 -12.32 -5.23
C ARG A 115 -8.08 -12.44 -4.53
N LYS A 116 -8.14 -12.35 -3.20
CA LYS A 116 -9.42 -12.31 -2.46
C LYS A 116 -10.21 -11.03 -2.70
N LEU A 117 -9.52 -9.94 -3.02
CA LEU A 117 -10.09 -8.59 -3.16
C LEU A 117 -10.40 -8.25 -4.60
N MET A 118 -9.55 -8.74 -5.49
CA MET A 118 -9.66 -8.59 -6.94
C MET A 118 -9.49 -9.99 -7.56
N PRO A 119 -10.50 -10.87 -7.48
CA PRO A 119 -10.40 -12.25 -7.96
C PRO A 119 -10.26 -12.36 -9.48
N ALA A 120 -10.75 -11.35 -10.21
CA ALA A 120 -10.65 -11.24 -11.67
C ALA A 120 -10.12 -9.86 -12.05
N PRO A 121 -8.80 -9.60 -11.92
CA PRO A 121 -8.21 -8.36 -12.40
C PRO A 121 -8.43 -8.24 -13.91
N ALA A 122 -8.75 -7.04 -14.37
CA ALA A 122 -8.83 -6.72 -15.79
C ALA A 122 -7.45 -6.76 -16.45
N ALA A 123 -6.40 -6.37 -15.71
CA ALA A 123 -5.02 -6.47 -16.14
C ALA A 123 -4.09 -6.69 -14.94
N THR A 124 -2.96 -7.39 -15.19
CA THR A 124 -1.86 -7.51 -14.24
C THR A 124 -0.55 -7.23 -14.96
N THR A 125 0.20 -6.25 -14.47
CA THR A 125 1.51 -5.85 -15.01
C THR A 125 2.61 -6.18 -14.02
N THR A 126 3.69 -6.82 -14.47
CA THR A 126 4.88 -7.03 -13.64
C THR A 126 5.68 -5.73 -13.52
N LEU A 127 6.12 -5.44 -12.30
CA LEU A 127 7.03 -4.34 -12.01
C LEU A 127 8.39 -4.91 -11.63
N VAL A 128 9.44 -4.29 -12.16
CA VAL A 128 10.84 -4.64 -11.85
C VAL A 128 11.56 -3.53 -11.11
N HIS A 129 10.96 -2.33 -11.06
CA HIS A 129 11.51 -1.15 -10.40
C HIS A 129 10.37 -0.37 -9.73
N TRP A 130 10.68 0.33 -8.64
CA TRP A 130 9.82 1.30 -7.97
C TRP A 130 10.69 2.38 -7.32
N GLY A 131 10.56 3.63 -7.75
CA GLY A 131 11.44 4.71 -7.32
C GLY A 131 12.92 4.39 -7.54
N ALA A 132 13.70 4.37 -6.46
CA ALA A 132 15.14 4.07 -6.47
C ALA A 132 15.47 2.57 -6.28
N PHE A 133 14.47 1.69 -6.22
CA PHE A 133 14.66 0.29 -5.87
C PHE A 133 14.42 -0.65 -7.05
N ASP A 134 15.37 -1.57 -7.24
CA ASP A 134 15.20 -2.74 -8.12
C ASP A 134 14.58 -3.88 -7.32
N GLY A 135 13.60 -4.59 -7.90
CA GLY A 135 12.86 -5.59 -7.16
C GLY A 135 11.83 -6.35 -7.98
N LYS A 136 10.81 -6.86 -7.29
CA LYS A 136 9.69 -7.56 -7.90
C LYS A 136 8.39 -6.93 -7.43
N GLY A 137 7.49 -6.68 -8.36
CA GLY A 137 6.18 -6.18 -8.04
C GLY A 137 5.12 -6.58 -9.06
N MET A 138 3.89 -6.21 -8.74
CA MET A 138 2.74 -6.34 -9.59
C MET A 138 1.85 -5.11 -9.45
N ARG A 139 1.27 -4.69 -10.57
CA ARG A 139 0.14 -3.75 -10.61
C ARG A 139 -1.07 -4.50 -11.13
N MET A 140 -2.14 -4.52 -10.36
CA MET A 140 -3.42 -5.13 -10.73
C MET A 140 -4.46 -4.04 -10.92
N GLU A 141 -5.09 -4.03 -12.09
CA GLU A 141 -6.20 -3.14 -12.42
C GLU A 141 -7.48 -3.96 -12.45
N GLY A 142 -8.56 -3.47 -11.85
CA GLY A 142 -9.80 -4.22 -11.79
C GLY A 142 -10.84 -3.55 -10.92
N ARG A 143 -11.70 -4.37 -10.30
CA ARG A 143 -12.70 -3.88 -9.35
C ARG A 143 -12.31 -4.24 -7.92
N ILE A 144 -12.29 -3.24 -7.06
CA ILE A 144 -12.12 -3.35 -5.61
C ILE A 144 -13.45 -2.94 -4.99
N PHE A 145 -14.13 -3.86 -4.30
CA PHE A 145 -15.48 -3.63 -3.77
C PHE A 145 -16.50 -3.10 -4.80
N GLY A 146 -16.34 -3.52 -6.06
CA GLY A 146 -17.23 -3.13 -7.16
C GLY A 146 -16.87 -1.81 -7.85
N MET A 147 -15.96 -1.01 -7.33
CA MET A 147 -15.46 0.22 -8.00
C MET A 147 -14.16 -0.06 -8.73
N LYS A 148 -13.89 0.67 -9.81
CA LYS A 148 -12.65 0.49 -10.56
C LYS A 148 -11.49 1.05 -9.75
N GLY A 149 -10.39 0.31 -9.71
CA GLY A 149 -9.19 0.74 -9.02
C GLY A 149 -7.98 -0.10 -9.37
N THR A 150 -6.86 0.36 -8.85
CA THR A 150 -5.54 -0.20 -9.03
C THR A 150 -4.94 -0.56 -7.67
N ILE A 151 -4.40 -1.77 -7.57
CA ILE A 151 -3.54 -2.19 -6.45
C ILE A 151 -2.13 -2.36 -7.00
N THR A 152 -1.15 -1.73 -6.37
CA THR A 152 0.27 -1.95 -6.65
C THR A 152 0.91 -2.58 -5.43
N ALA A 153 1.63 -3.69 -5.62
CA ALA A 153 2.46 -4.30 -4.60
C ALA A 153 3.89 -4.44 -5.15
N PHE A 154 4.89 -4.04 -4.39
CA PHE A 154 6.29 -4.10 -4.79
C PHE A 154 7.18 -4.44 -3.60
N ALA A 155 8.17 -5.31 -3.83
CA ALA A 155 9.16 -5.67 -2.84
C ALA A 155 10.58 -5.58 -3.41
N ALA A 156 11.49 -5.10 -2.59
CA ALA A 156 12.92 -5.01 -2.90
C ALA A 156 13.75 -5.38 -1.68
N THR A 157 15.01 -5.75 -1.92
CA THR A 157 15.99 -5.98 -0.86
C THR A 157 17.13 -4.98 -1.00
N SER A 158 17.59 -4.44 0.12
CA SER A 158 18.67 -3.47 0.17
C SER A 158 19.24 -3.44 1.59
N ASP A 159 20.58 -3.38 1.71
CA ASP A 159 21.31 -3.30 2.97
C ASP A 159 20.88 -4.32 4.05
N GLY A 160 20.64 -5.56 3.62
CA GLY A 160 20.24 -6.65 4.52
C GLY A 160 18.78 -6.63 4.97
N ARG A 161 17.95 -5.76 4.38
CA ARG A 161 16.54 -5.55 4.71
C ARG A 161 15.65 -5.84 3.52
N THR A 162 14.37 -6.05 3.79
CA THR A 162 13.32 -6.17 2.77
C THR A 162 12.38 -4.98 2.92
N LEU A 163 12.17 -4.26 1.84
CA LEU A 163 11.14 -3.25 1.70
C LEU A 163 9.94 -3.87 0.99
N MET A 164 8.74 -3.66 1.52
CA MET A 164 7.47 -3.96 0.88
C MET A 164 6.63 -2.69 0.82
N ILE A 165 6.03 -2.43 -0.33
CA ILE A 165 5.14 -1.32 -0.58
C ILE A 165 3.85 -1.88 -1.17
N VAL A 166 2.71 -1.49 -0.60
CA VAL A 166 1.39 -1.79 -1.16
C VAL A 166 0.62 -0.49 -1.23
N SER A 167 0.07 -0.15 -2.40
CA SER A 167 -0.78 1.02 -2.57
C SER A 167 -2.09 0.67 -3.26
N GLN A 168 -3.15 1.37 -2.87
CA GLN A 168 -4.48 1.27 -3.48
C GLN A 168 -4.93 2.64 -3.96
N VAL A 169 -5.50 2.68 -5.17
CA VAL A 169 -6.07 3.90 -5.77
C VAL A 169 -7.36 3.53 -6.50
N PHE A 170 -8.45 4.26 -6.28
CA PHE A 170 -9.63 4.15 -7.12
C PHE A 170 -9.51 5.05 -8.36
N ASP A 171 -10.04 4.60 -9.49
CA ASP A 171 -9.84 5.27 -10.78
C ASP A 171 -10.37 6.71 -10.79
N ASP A 172 -11.48 6.96 -10.10
CA ASP A 172 -12.13 8.27 -10.01
C ASP A 172 -11.26 9.30 -9.26
N ASP A 173 -10.43 8.83 -8.32
CA ASP A 173 -9.55 9.64 -7.47
C ASP A 173 -8.12 9.76 -8.00
N ARG A 174 -7.82 9.02 -9.07
CA ARG A 174 -6.45 8.84 -9.56
C ARG A 174 -5.75 10.16 -9.86
N ALA A 175 -6.43 11.13 -10.47
CA ALA A 175 -5.86 12.43 -10.80
C ALA A 175 -5.48 13.24 -9.55
N SER A 176 -6.21 13.10 -8.45
CA SER A 176 -5.97 13.80 -7.18
C SER A 176 -4.85 13.15 -6.38
N VAL A 177 -4.70 11.82 -6.49
CA VAL A 177 -3.86 11.02 -5.60
C VAL A 177 -2.47 10.71 -6.18
N VAL A 178 -2.38 10.42 -7.49
CA VAL A 178 -1.14 9.95 -8.13
C VAL A 178 0.06 10.87 -7.85
N PRO A 179 -0.03 12.21 -7.91
CA PRO A 179 1.08 13.09 -7.58
C PRO A 179 1.64 12.88 -6.16
N GLY A 180 0.78 12.50 -5.21
CA GLY A 180 1.16 12.19 -3.83
C GLY A 180 1.90 10.85 -3.71
N LEU A 181 1.43 9.82 -4.42
CA LEU A 181 2.14 8.54 -4.48
C LEU A 181 3.50 8.67 -5.16
N GLU A 182 3.59 9.45 -6.24
CA GLU A 182 4.86 9.72 -6.93
C GLU A 182 5.84 10.51 -6.05
N LEU A 183 5.35 11.38 -5.16
CA LEU A 183 6.18 12.03 -4.15
C LEU A 183 6.79 11.01 -3.18
N ILE A 184 5.99 10.07 -2.69
CA ILE A 184 6.47 9.02 -1.79
C ILE A 184 7.47 8.13 -2.53
N GLU A 185 7.14 7.72 -3.76
CA GLU A 185 8.00 6.89 -4.62
C GLU A 185 9.38 7.50 -4.87
N ARG A 186 9.42 8.76 -5.27
CA ARG A 186 10.70 9.41 -5.61
C ARG A 186 11.55 9.78 -4.41
N THR A 187 10.95 9.89 -3.21
CA THR A 187 11.64 10.38 -2.01
C THR A 187 11.96 9.30 -1.00
N LEU A 188 11.33 8.13 -1.08
CA LEU A 188 11.66 7.01 -0.21
C LEU A 188 13.09 6.53 -0.44
N LYS A 189 13.87 6.50 0.64
CA LYS A 189 15.22 5.93 0.68
C LYS A 189 15.39 5.10 1.92
N LEU A 190 16.11 3.99 1.79
CA LEU A 190 16.62 3.23 2.93
C LEU A 190 17.96 3.83 3.39
N ARG A 191 18.23 3.75 4.70
CA ARG A 191 19.43 4.29 5.36
C ARG A 191 20.15 3.23 6.18
#